data_AF-A0A927ANK4-F1
#
_entry.id   AF-A0A927ANK4-F1
#
_cell.length_a   1.000
_cell.length_b   1.000
_cell.length_c   1.000
_cell.angle_alpha   90.00
_cell.angle_beta   90.00
_cell.angle_gamma   90.00
#
_symmetry.space_group_name_H-M   'P 1'
#
loop_
_entity.id
_entity.type
_entity.pdbx_description
1 polymer ?
#
loop_
_entity_poly.entity_id
_entity_poly.type
_entity_poly.pdbx_seq_one_letter_code
_entity_poly.pdbx_strand_id
1 'polypeptide(L)'
;MNTKLSQIGTALIASSFFISSSLVSASAAPKTPQLLAQNQYPQNLRNEYMNACKQRAMAEGLNQSQAQRLCQCTLGRLQARFTTAQFRALNRRAAETGQTPQAFTDIGMACYRQLNS
;
A
#
# COMPACT_ATOMS: atom_id res chain seq x y z
N MET A 1 -19.11 -31.37 -30.97
CA MET A 1 -18.46 -31.61 -32.28
C MET A 1 -17.31 -30.62 -32.38
N ASN A 2 -16.13 -30.96 -31.88
CA ASN A 2 -15.01 -31.61 -32.59
C ASN A 2 -14.40 -30.73 -33.68
N THR A 3 -13.36 -29.98 -33.32
CA THR A 3 -12.39 -29.45 -34.27
C THR A 3 -11.11 -30.28 -34.14
N LYS A 4 -10.72 -30.99 -35.20
CA LYS A 4 -9.54 -31.86 -35.27
C LYS A 4 -8.29 -31.08 -35.68
N LEU A 5 -7.18 -31.42 -35.01
CA LEU A 5 -5.78 -31.67 -35.43
C LEU A 5 -5.17 -30.98 -36.66
N SER A 6 -3.94 -30.46 -36.47
CA SER A 6 -2.72 -30.63 -37.31
C SER A 6 -1.65 -29.58 -36.91
N GLN A 7 -0.33 -29.75 -36.78
CA GLN A 7 0.68 -30.83 -36.88
C GLN A 7 1.87 -30.42 -35.97
N ILE A 8 2.48 -31.30 -35.16
CA ILE A 8 3.72 -32.07 -35.39
C ILE A 8 4.91 -31.23 -35.92
N GLY A 9 5.99 -31.19 -35.12
CA GLY A 9 7.30 -30.65 -35.50
C GLY A 9 8.38 -31.09 -34.50
N THR A 10 8.62 -32.40 -34.43
CA THR A 10 9.69 -33.03 -33.66
C THR A 10 11.05 -32.70 -34.29
N ALA A 11 11.97 -32.10 -33.53
CA ALA A 11 13.39 -32.09 -33.88
C ALA A 11 14.19 -32.59 -32.67
N LEU A 12 14.57 -33.86 -32.74
CA LEU A 12 15.59 -34.49 -31.90
C LEU A 12 16.96 -33.97 -32.35
N ILE A 13 17.72 -33.37 -31.44
CA ILE A 13 19.19 -33.28 -31.59
C ILE A 13 19.79 -33.72 -30.26
N ALA A 14 20.33 -34.94 -30.27
CA ALA A 14 21.23 -35.46 -29.26
C ALA A 14 22.63 -34.90 -29.51
N SER A 15 23.25 -34.30 -28.50
CA SER A 15 24.70 -34.04 -28.47
C SER A 15 25.22 -34.07 -27.04
N SER A 16 26.21 -34.93 -26.87
CA SER A 16 26.92 -35.34 -25.67
C SER A 16 27.81 -34.28 -25.01
N PHE A 17 27.91 -34.39 -23.68
CA PHE A 17 29.07 -34.10 -22.78
C PHE A 17 29.74 -32.71 -22.84
N PHE A 18 29.72 -31.98 -21.71
CA PHE A 18 30.94 -31.44 -21.09
C PHE A 18 30.76 -31.27 -19.57
N ILE A 19 31.89 -31.47 -18.89
CA ILE A 19 32.09 -31.75 -17.47
C ILE A 19 32.30 -30.45 -16.68
N SER A 20 31.80 -30.47 -15.44
CA SER A 20 32.19 -29.73 -14.23
C SER A 20 32.62 -28.27 -14.31
N SER A 21 31.88 -27.43 -13.60
CA SER A 21 32.45 -26.29 -12.86
C SER A 21 31.67 -26.09 -11.57
N SER A 22 32.36 -26.24 -10.45
CA SER A 22 31.82 -26.05 -9.11
C SER A 22 31.29 -24.62 -8.96
N LEU A 23 29.98 -24.47 -8.87
CA LEU A 23 29.37 -23.19 -8.50
C LEU A 23 29.50 -23.05 -6.98
N VAL A 24 30.50 -22.28 -6.55
CA VAL A 24 30.50 -21.62 -5.24
C VAL A 24 29.19 -20.84 -5.15
N SER A 25 28.25 -21.35 -4.36
CA SER A 25 27.06 -20.59 -3.97
C SER A 25 27.51 -19.51 -3.00
N ALA A 26 27.93 -18.37 -3.55
CA ALA A 26 27.96 -17.14 -2.77
C ALA A 26 26.50 -16.87 -2.38
N SER A 27 26.14 -17.23 -1.15
CA SER A 27 24.92 -16.78 -0.51
C SER A 27 25.03 -15.27 -0.36
N ALA A 28 24.68 -14.53 -1.40
CA ALA A 28 24.24 -13.16 -1.25
C ALA A 28 23.10 -13.23 -0.24
N ALA A 29 23.38 -12.76 0.99
CA ALA A 29 22.35 -12.55 1.98
C ALA A 29 21.19 -11.88 1.25
N PRO A 30 19.95 -12.38 1.34
CA PRO A 30 18.83 -11.66 0.81
C PRO A 30 18.91 -10.28 1.47
N LYS A 31 19.24 -9.25 0.68
CA LYS A 31 18.89 -7.88 1.04
C LYS A 31 17.39 -7.96 1.15
N THR A 32 16.91 -8.17 2.37
CA THR A 32 15.51 -8.18 2.73
C THR A 32 14.94 -6.95 2.03
N PRO A 33 14.14 -7.11 0.96
CA PRO A 33 13.52 -5.97 0.33
C PRO A 33 12.79 -5.26 1.46
N GLN A 34 12.99 -3.95 1.53
CA GLN A 34 12.57 -3.05 2.59
C GLN A 34 11.06 -3.15 2.84
N LEU A 35 10.59 -4.22 3.49
CA LEU A 35 9.17 -4.54 3.69
C LEU A 35 8.50 -3.48 4.57
N LEU A 36 9.29 -2.74 5.35
CA LEU A 36 8.83 -1.58 6.12
C LEU A 36 8.72 -0.28 5.30
N ALA A 37 9.42 -0.16 4.17
CA ALA A 37 9.35 1.01 3.28
C ALA A 37 8.21 0.91 2.25
N GLN A 38 7.66 -0.29 2.01
CA GLN A 38 6.68 -0.52 0.94
C GLN A 38 5.25 -0.03 1.23
N ASN A 39 4.91 0.31 2.48
CA ASN A 39 3.58 0.82 2.86
C ASN A 39 3.57 2.32 3.23
N GLN A 40 4.65 3.05 2.97
CA GLN A 40 4.61 4.49 3.14
C GLN A 40 3.93 5.17 1.95
N TYR A 41 2.94 6.02 2.24
CA TYR A 41 2.32 6.85 1.23
C TYR A 41 3.34 7.84 0.65
N PRO A 42 3.26 8.16 -0.65
CA PRO A 42 4.07 9.21 -1.27
C PRO A 42 4.00 10.53 -0.48
N GLN A 43 5.11 11.26 -0.43
CA GLN A 43 5.24 12.50 0.35
C GLN A 43 4.13 13.51 0.04
N ASN A 44 3.82 13.70 -1.24
CA ASN A 44 2.76 14.62 -1.67
C ASN A 44 1.39 14.20 -1.12
N LEU A 45 1.04 12.90 -1.19
CA LEU A 45 -0.22 12.39 -0.67
C LEU A 45 -0.33 12.59 0.85
N ARG A 46 0.77 12.40 1.58
CA ARG A 46 0.80 12.66 3.02
C ARG A 46 0.61 14.14 3.33
N ASN A 47 1.27 15.02 2.58
CA ASN A 47 1.14 16.47 2.75
C ASN A 47 -0.28 16.95 2.44
N GLU A 48 -0.85 16.49 1.32
CA GLU A 48 -2.23 16.78 0.93
C GLU A 48 -3.21 16.34 2.03
N TYR A 49 -3.07 15.10 2.50
CA TYR A 49 -3.90 14.58 3.59
C TYR A 49 -3.75 15.39 4.87
N MET A 50 -2.50 15.67 5.29
CA MET A 50 -2.23 16.42 6.52
C MET A 50 -2.80 17.84 6.47
N ASN A 51 -2.69 18.51 5.32
CA ASN A 51 -3.23 19.86 5.16
C ASN A 51 -4.76 19.85 5.22
N ALA A 52 -5.41 18.99 4.43
CA ALA A 52 -6.87 18.89 4.40
C ALA A 52 -7.45 18.46 5.75
N CYS A 53 -6.83 17.47 6.40
CA CYS A 53 -7.27 16.99 7.71
C CYS A 53 -7.16 18.09 8.77
N LYS A 54 -6.02 18.79 8.85
CA LYS A 54 -5.84 19.86 9.86
C LYS A 54 -6.81 21.00 9.64
N GLN A 55 -7.00 21.43 8.40
CA GLN A 55 -7.96 22.47 8.07
C GLN A 55 -9.37 22.10 8.54
N ARG A 56 -9.81 20.87 8.25
CA ARG A 56 -11.11 20.39 8.71
C ARG A 56 -11.20 20.27 10.22
N ALA A 57 -10.21 19.65 10.87
CA ALA A 57 -10.16 19.49 12.32
C ALA A 57 -10.22 20.85 13.05
N MET A 58 -9.53 21.86 12.53
CA MET A 58 -9.57 23.22 13.07
C MET A 58 -10.93 23.89 12.83
N ALA A 59 -11.56 23.68 11.67
CA ALA A 59 -12.91 24.14 11.41
C ALA A 59 -13.96 23.49 12.35
N GLU A 60 -13.67 22.28 12.84
CA GLU A 60 -14.46 21.55 13.83
C GLU A 60 -14.11 21.91 15.29
N GLY A 61 -13.24 22.90 15.51
CA GLY A 61 -12.95 23.48 16.83
C GLY A 61 -11.71 22.95 17.54
N LEU A 62 -10.91 22.08 16.90
CA LEU A 62 -9.62 21.67 17.47
C LEU A 62 -8.58 22.79 17.31
N ASN A 63 -7.74 22.99 18.33
CA ASN A 63 -6.59 23.88 18.17
C ASN A 63 -5.51 23.24 17.25
N GLN A 64 -4.55 24.05 16.80
CA GLN A 64 -3.50 23.59 15.88
C GLN A 64 -2.73 22.35 16.37
N SER A 65 -2.40 22.28 17.66
CA SER A 65 -1.67 21.15 18.24
C SER A 65 -2.53 19.88 18.28
N GLN A 66 -3.79 20.01 18.68
CA GLN A 66 -4.74 18.89 18.67
C GLN A 66 -5.02 18.40 17.24
N ALA A 67 -5.24 19.31 16.29
CA ALA A 67 -5.43 18.99 14.88
C ALA A 67 -4.21 18.26 14.29
N GLN A 68 -2.99 18.74 14.58
CA GLN A 68 -1.76 18.07 14.16
C GLN A 68 -1.69 16.64 14.71
N ARG A 69 -1.93 16.44 16.01
CA ARG A 69 -1.90 15.10 16.64
C ARG A 69 -2.98 14.17 16.09
N LEU A 70 -4.21 14.68 15.91
CA LEU A 70 -5.33 13.92 15.32
C LEU A 70 -4.95 13.39 13.93
N CYS A 71 -4.48 14.29 13.08
CA CYS A 71 -4.20 13.99 11.68
C CYS A 71 -2.98 13.08 11.52
N GLN A 72 -1.94 13.25 12.35
CA GLN A 72 -0.81 12.32 12.38
C GLN A 72 -1.24 10.91 12.80
N CYS A 73 -2.04 10.78 13.86
CA CYS A 73 -2.57 9.50 14.29
C CYS A 73 -3.40 8.84 13.18
N THR A 74 -4.30 9.59 12.57
CA THR A 74 -5.22 9.07 11.55
C THR A 74 -4.45 8.65 10.30
N LEU A 75 -3.51 9.47 9.81
CA LEU A 75 -2.65 9.13 8.68
C LEU A 75 -1.83 7.87 8.96
N GLY A 76 -1.20 7.77 10.14
CA GLY A 76 -0.40 6.60 10.51
C GLY A 76 -1.23 5.31 10.52
N ARG A 77 -2.44 5.34 11.09
CA ARG A 77 -3.35 4.18 11.11
C ARG A 77 -3.89 3.83 9.73
N LEU A 78 -4.13 4.82 8.87
CA LEU A 78 -4.51 4.58 7.48
C LEU A 78 -3.38 3.89 6.71
N GLN A 79 -2.15 4.40 6.81
CA GLN A 79 -0.97 3.81 6.17
C GLN A 79 -0.69 2.37 6.65
N ALA A 80 -0.99 2.07 7.91
CA ALA A 80 -0.84 0.72 8.44
C ALA A 80 -1.89 -0.27 7.91
N ARG A 81 -3.04 0.21 7.43
CA ARG A 81 -4.19 -0.62 7.04
C ARG A 81 -4.45 -0.67 5.54
N PHE A 82 -4.09 0.38 4.83
CA PHE A 82 -4.38 0.53 3.42
C PHE A 82 -3.09 0.83 2.66
N THR A 83 -2.92 0.17 1.52
CA THR A 83 -1.93 0.60 0.53
C THR A 83 -2.35 1.95 -0.07
N THR A 84 -1.39 2.66 -0.69
CA THR A 84 -1.67 3.91 -1.40
C THR A 84 -2.78 3.76 -2.45
N ALA A 85 -2.83 2.62 -3.16
CA ALA A 85 -3.85 2.35 -4.17
C ALA A 85 -5.25 2.16 -3.55
N GLN A 86 -5.34 1.38 -2.46
CA GLN A 86 -6.59 1.20 -1.72
C GLN A 86 -7.10 2.51 -1.14
N PHE A 87 -6.22 3.31 -0.52
CA PHE A 87 -6.58 4.62 0.01
C PHE A 87 -7.15 5.53 -1.08
N ARG A 88 -6.51 5.60 -2.26
CA ARG A 88 -7.02 6.39 -3.38
C ARG A 88 -8.37 5.90 -3.88
N ALA A 89 -8.55 4.58 -4.03
CA ALA A 89 -9.83 4.00 -4.46
C ALA A 89 -10.96 4.32 -3.47
N LEU A 90 -10.69 4.22 -2.16
CA LEU A 90 -11.65 4.54 -1.10
C LEU A 90 -12.04 6.02 -1.09
N ASN A 91 -11.07 6.94 -1.25
CA ASN A 91 -11.36 8.37 -1.35
C ASN A 91 -12.16 8.72 -2.61
N ARG A 92 -11.83 8.10 -3.76
CA ARG A 92 -12.59 8.30 -5.00
C ARG A 92 -14.04 7.87 -4.82
N ARG A 93 -14.27 6.68 -4.26
CA ARG A 93 -15.63 6.20 -3.94
C ARG A 93 -16.36 7.16 -3.00
N ALA A 94 -15.67 7.70 -2.00
CA ALA A 94 -16.26 8.67 -1.08
C ALA A 94 -16.67 9.97 -1.78
N ALA A 95 -15.87 10.44 -2.74
CA ALA A 95 -16.20 11.61 -3.55
C ALA A 95 -17.39 11.36 -4.48
N GLU A 96 -17.48 10.17 -5.09
CA GLU A 96 -18.57 9.77 -5.99
C GLU A 96 -19.90 9.57 -5.25
N THR A 97 -19.85 9.00 -4.04
CA THR A 97 -21.05 8.60 -3.28
C THR A 97 -21.44 9.60 -2.19
N GLY A 98 -20.57 10.53 -1.83
CA GLY A 98 -20.69 11.36 -0.64
C GLY A 98 -20.54 10.59 0.68
N GLN A 99 -20.28 9.27 0.64
CA GLN A 99 -20.20 8.43 1.83
C GLN A 99 -18.75 8.16 2.23
N THR A 100 -18.40 8.57 3.45
CA THR A 100 -17.08 8.23 4.01
C THR A 100 -17.03 6.73 4.34
N PRO A 101 -15.98 6.00 3.93
CA PRO A 101 -15.81 4.60 4.31
C PRO A 101 -15.84 4.43 5.83
N GLN A 102 -16.62 3.46 6.33
CA GLN A 102 -16.75 3.22 7.77
C GLN A 102 -15.40 3.07 8.47
N ALA A 103 -14.45 2.37 7.82
CA ALA A 103 -13.11 2.19 8.35
C ALA A 103 -12.36 3.52 8.57
N PHE A 104 -12.61 4.57 7.77
CA PHE A 104 -12.00 5.89 7.97
C PHE A 104 -12.62 6.58 9.18
N THR A 105 -13.94 6.51 9.32
CA THR A 105 -14.67 7.02 10.50
C THR A 105 -14.17 6.36 11.78
N ASP A 106 -14.06 5.03 11.80
CA ASP A 106 -13.60 4.27 12.96
C ASP A 106 -12.18 4.65 13.37
N ILE A 107 -11.28 4.82 12.39
CA ILE A 107 -9.90 5.25 12.64
C ILE A 107 -9.88 6.67 13.20
N GLY A 108 -10.62 7.60 12.61
CA GLY A 108 -10.70 8.99 13.07
C GLY A 108 -11.23 9.08 14.50
N MET A 109 -12.33 8.39 14.81
CA MET A 109 -12.90 8.34 16.16
C MET A 109 -11.96 7.71 17.18
N ALA A 110 -11.23 6.65 16.80
CA ALA A 110 -10.25 6.05 17.68
C ALA A 110 -9.07 7.01 17.97
N CYS A 111 -8.60 7.77 16.97
CA CYS A 111 -7.58 8.79 17.17
C CYS A 111 -8.08 9.99 17.99
N TYR A 112 -9.34 10.40 17.79
CA TYR A 112 -9.94 11.47 18.58
C TYR A 112 -10.06 11.10 20.06
N ARG A 113 -10.51 9.88 20.37
CA ARG A 113 -10.55 9.38 21.76
C ARG A 113 -9.17 9.40 22.42
N GLN A 114 -8.11 9.09 21.68
CA GLN A 114 -6.73 9.10 22.18
C GLN A 114 -6.21 10.52 22.50
N LEU A 115 -6.81 11.58 21.95
CA LEU A 115 -6.42 12.96 22.30
C LEU A 115 -6.91 13.38 23.68
N ASN A 116 -7.96 12.72 24.17
CA ASN A 116 -8.69 13.08 25.39
C ASN A 116 -8.60 11.99 26.48
N SER A 117 -7.76 10.97 26.27
CA SER A 117 -7.41 9.93 27.24
C SER A 117 -6.16 10.32 28.00
#